data_AF-A0A258KUY2-F1
#
_entry.id   AF-A0A258KUY2-F1
#
_cell.length_a   1.000
_cell.length_b   1.000
_cell.length_c   1.000
_cell.angle_alpha   90.00
_cell.angle_beta   90.00
_cell.angle_gamma   90.00
#
_symmetry.space_group_name_H-M   'P 1'
#
loop_
_entity.id
_entity.type
_entity.pdbx_description
1 polymer ?
#
loop_
_entity_poly.entity_id
_entity_poly.type
_entity_poly.pdbx_seq_one_letter_code
_entity_poly.pdbx_strand_id
1 'polypeptide(L)'
;MSDRAAYEIDKRQAPFKLLRLKLAARAWALRIPVIAREPNIGRLIERTKPTQDTPYAGLAIATVVRCCRKAVRRPILMADRPCLREGLLLQRFLTMAGFEPSLHFGVDKESH
;
A
#
# COMPACT_ATOMS: atom_id res chain seq x y z
N MET A 1 -32.70 2.61 26.32
CA MET A 1 -33.41 3.27 25.19
C MET A 1 -32.53 4.28 24.43
N SER A 2 -31.22 4.40 24.74
CA SER A 2 -30.28 5.37 24.12
C SER A 2 -29.54 4.78 22.90
N ASP A 3 -29.25 3.48 22.89
CA ASP A 3 -28.38 2.86 21.87
C ASP A 3 -29.00 2.74 20.47
N ARG A 4 -30.33 2.68 20.35
CA ARG A 4 -31.01 2.60 19.04
C ARG A 4 -30.93 3.92 18.26
N ALA A 5 -30.89 5.06 18.95
CA ALA A 5 -30.77 6.37 18.31
C ALA A 5 -29.35 6.58 17.73
N ALA A 6 -28.31 6.14 18.43
CA ALA A 6 -26.93 6.21 17.96
C ALA A 6 -26.69 5.35 16.69
N TYR A 7 -27.30 4.15 16.64
CA TYR A 7 -27.20 3.25 15.49
C TYR A 7 -27.93 3.76 14.23
N GLU A 8 -29.08 4.43 14.39
CA GLU A 8 -29.81 5.09 13.29
C GLU A 8 -29.02 6.26 12.70
N ILE A 9 -28.37 7.08 13.56
CA ILE A 9 -27.60 8.24 13.13
C ILE A 9 -26.33 7.81 12.37
N ASP A 10 -25.63 6.76 12.83
CA ASP A 10 -24.43 6.25 12.15
C ASP A 10 -24.75 5.65 10.77
N LYS A 11 -25.87 4.94 10.63
CA LYS A 11 -26.36 4.43 9.33
C LYS A 11 -26.64 5.54 8.31
N ARG A 12 -27.17 6.69 8.76
CA ARG A 12 -27.41 7.85 7.87
C ARG A 12 -26.12 8.60 7.51
N GLN A 13 -25.08 8.55 8.35
CA GLN A 13 -23.79 9.19 8.07
C GLN A 13 -22.84 8.33 7.22
N ALA A 14 -22.95 6.99 7.28
CA ALA A 14 -22.18 6.06 6.47
C ALA A 14 -22.17 6.36 4.95
N PRO A 15 -23.32 6.65 4.27
CA PRO A 15 -23.33 6.93 2.83
C PRO A 15 -22.57 8.21 2.47
N PHE A 16 -22.63 9.25 3.32
CA PHE A 16 -21.91 10.51 3.08
C PHE A 16 -20.40 10.37 3.29
N LYS A 17 -19.97 9.56 4.26
CA LYS A 17 -18.54 9.23 4.47
C LYS A 17 -17.99 8.46 3.27
N LEU A 18 -18.72 7.46 2.77
CA LEU A 18 -18.36 6.69 1.56
C LEU A 18 -18.32 7.57 0.31
N LEU A 19 -19.27 8.50 0.14
CA LEU A 19 -19.29 9.41 -1.00
C LEU A 19 -18.10 10.38 -0.96
N ARG A 20 -17.78 10.95 0.21
CA ARG A 20 -16.59 11.78 0.41
C ARG A 20 -15.31 11.01 0.12
N LEU A 21 -15.23 9.75 0.54
CA LEU A 21 -14.06 8.91 0.31
C LEU A 21 -13.89 8.56 -1.18
N LYS A 22 -14.99 8.29 -1.90
CA LYS A 22 -14.98 8.11 -3.36
C LYS A 22 -14.58 9.38 -4.09
N LEU A 23 -15.08 10.54 -3.68
CA LEU A 23 -14.71 11.84 -4.26
C LEU A 23 -13.24 12.17 -4.00
N ALA A 24 -12.76 11.95 -2.78
CA ALA A 24 -11.36 12.12 -2.42
C ALA A 24 -10.47 11.17 -3.22
N ALA A 25 -10.83 9.89 -3.34
CA ALA A 25 -10.10 8.91 -4.13
C ALA A 25 -10.06 9.29 -5.62
N ARG A 26 -11.17 9.78 -6.17
CA ARG A 26 -11.25 10.23 -7.57
C ARG A 26 -10.45 11.50 -7.82
N ALA A 27 -10.50 12.47 -6.91
CA ALA A 27 -9.68 13.68 -6.97
C ALA A 27 -8.19 13.35 -6.84
N TRP A 28 -7.84 12.40 -5.97
CA TRP A 28 -6.48 11.93 -5.82
C TRP A 28 -6.00 11.19 -7.07
N ALA A 29 -6.80 10.28 -7.63
CA ALA A 29 -6.49 9.55 -8.86
C ALA A 29 -6.26 10.47 -10.07
N LEU A 30 -6.99 11.58 -10.17
CA LEU A 30 -6.77 12.59 -11.21
C LEU A 30 -5.47 13.40 -11.01
N ARG A 31 -4.98 13.50 -9.77
CA ARG A 31 -3.79 14.28 -9.44
C ARG A 31 -2.49 13.48 -9.59
N ILE A 32 -2.54 12.15 -9.42
CA ILE A 32 -1.41 11.23 -9.64
C ILE A 32 -0.71 11.44 -11.00
N PRO A 33 -1.40 11.47 -12.17
CA PRO A 33 -0.71 11.59 -13.46
C PRO A 33 -0.04 12.95 -13.67
N VAL A 34 -0.52 14.01 -13.01
CA VAL A 34 0.13 15.32 -13.05
C VAL A 34 1.42 15.32 -12.25
N ILE A 35 1.42 14.66 -11.08
CA ILE A 35 2.59 14.51 -10.23
C ILE A 35 3.62 13.57 -10.90
N ALA A 36 3.17 12.47 -11.49
CA ALA A 36 4.01 11.49 -12.17
C ALA A 36 4.68 12.01 -13.46
N ARG A 37 4.24 13.15 -13.99
CA ARG A 37 4.89 13.85 -15.13
C ARG A 37 6.11 14.65 -14.73
N GLU A 38 6.47 14.72 -13.44
CA GLU A 38 7.70 15.41 -13.03
C GLU A 38 8.93 14.66 -13.58
N PRO A 39 9.77 15.33 -14.39
CA PRO A 39 10.91 14.70 -15.05
C PRO A 39 12.04 14.34 -14.07
N ASN A 40 11.98 14.85 -12.84
CA ASN A 40 12.99 14.62 -11.81
C ASN A 40 12.49 13.60 -10.78
N ILE A 41 12.93 12.35 -10.95
CA ILE A 41 12.67 11.22 -10.05
C ILE A 41 13.04 11.55 -8.59
N GLY A 42 14.12 12.30 -8.35
CA GLY A 42 14.55 12.66 -6.99
C GLY A 42 13.52 13.48 -6.24
N ARG A 43 12.97 14.53 -6.87
CA ARG A 43 11.89 15.35 -6.27
C ARG A 43 10.59 14.55 -6.07
N LEU A 44 10.32 13.60 -6.96
CA LEU A 44 9.16 12.71 -6.83
C LEU A 44 9.31 11.81 -5.60
N ILE A 45 10.50 11.24 -5.38
CA ILE A 45 10.81 10.41 -4.21
C ILE A 45 10.70 11.22 -2.90
N GLU A 46 11.21 12.45 -2.87
CA GLU A 46 11.12 13.33 -1.70
C GLU A 46 9.67 13.61 -1.29
N ARG A 47 8.78 13.87 -2.27
CA ARG A 47 7.35 14.09 -2.00
C ARG A 47 6.60 12.83 -1.60
N THR A 48 7.07 11.68 -2.07
CA THR A 48 6.41 10.40 -1.79
C THR A 48 6.96 9.76 -0.52
N LYS A 49 7.95 10.38 0.16
CA LYS A 49 8.59 9.82 1.35
C LYS A 49 7.50 9.51 2.39
N PRO A 50 7.13 8.24 2.55
CA PRO A 50 6.03 7.89 3.43
C PRO A 50 6.53 8.09 4.85
N THR A 51 5.71 8.71 5.70
CA THR A 51 5.94 8.76 7.14
C THR A 51 6.31 7.36 7.64
N GLN A 52 7.38 7.27 8.43
CA GLN A 52 7.85 6.02 9.06
C GLN A 52 6.94 5.60 10.23
N ASP A 53 5.63 5.72 10.05
CA ASP A 53 4.72 5.04 10.95
C ASP A 53 4.90 3.54 10.74
N THR A 54 4.88 2.80 11.84
CA THR A 54 4.87 1.34 11.86
C THR A 54 3.43 0.87 12.11
N PRO A 55 2.50 1.05 11.15
CA PRO A 55 1.08 0.75 11.36
C PRO A 55 0.81 -0.74 11.65
N TYR A 56 1.80 -1.61 11.43
CA TYR A 56 1.70 -3.05 11.65
C TYR A 56 2.62 -3.55 12.77
N ALA A 57 3.05 -2.67 13.68
CA ALA A 57 3.85 -3.06 14.85
C ALA A 57 3.17 -4.19 15.65
N GLY A 58 3.93 -5.23 16.01
CA GLY A 58 3.44 -6.40 16.76
C GLY A 58 2.78 -7.49 15.90
N LEU A 59 2.70 -7.33 14.58
CA LEU A 59 2.18 -8.38 13.70
C LEU A 59 3.20 -9.52 13.51
N ALA A 60 2.74 -10.76 13.60
CA ALA A 60 3.58 -11.92 13.34
C ALA A 60 4.07 -11.97 11.88
N ILE A 61 5.35 -12.31 11.68
CA ILE A 61 6.01 -12.41 10.36
C ILE A 61 5.20 -13.32 9.41
N ALA A 62 4.75 -14.48 9.90
CA ALA A 62 3.96 -15.43 9.11
C ALA A 62 2.66 -14.81 8.54
N THR A 63 2.03 -13.91 9.30
CA THR A 63 0.81 -13.20 8.87
C THR A 63 1.12 -12.23 7.73
N VAL A 64 2.22 -11.48 7.83
CA VAL A 64 2.68 -10.57 6.78
C VAL A 64 2.98 -11.34 5.50
N VAL A 65 3.74 -12.44 5.58
CA VAL A 65 4.08 -13.30 4.44
C VAL A 65 2.82 -13.84 3.76
N ARG A 66 1.87 -14.36 4.54
CA ARG A 66 0.59 -14.89 4.02
C ARG A 66 -0.21 -13.82 3.27
N CYS A 67 -0.33 -12.62 3.85
CA CYS A 67 -1.05 -11.51 3.22
C CYS A 67 -0.34 -11.02 1.95
N CYS A 68 0.99 -10.90 1.99
CA CYS A 68 1.81 -10.50 0.84
C CYS A 68 1.63 -11.49 -0.33
N ARG A 69 1.76 -12.80 -0.08
CA ARG A 69 1.54 -13.83 -1.09
C ARG A 69 0.14 -13.76 -1.70
N LYS A 70 -0.89 -13.47 -0.89
CA LYS A 70 -2.26 -13.29 -1.39
C LYS A 70 -2.38 -12.08 -2.31
N ALA A 71 -1.71 -10.97 -1.99
CA ALA A 71 -1.70 -9.76 -2.82
C ALA A 71 -0.92 -9.97 -4.14
N VAL A 72 0.21 -10.67 -4.07
CA VAL A 72 1.07 -10.98 -5.23
C VAL A 72 0.37 -11.88 -6.26
N ARG A 73 -0.68 -12.65 -5.88
CA ARG A 73 -1.45 -13.51 -6.81
C ARG A 73 -2.17 -12.76 -7.92
N ARG A 74 -2.49 -11.48 -7.76
CA ARG A 74 -3.18 -10.67 -8.78
C ARG A 74 -2.29 -9.50 -9.20
N PRO A 75 -1.36 -9.74 -10.14
CA PRO A 75 -0.40 -8.72 -10.53
C PRO A 75 -1.08 -7.59 -11.30
N ILE A 76 -0.99 -6.37 -10.77
CA ILE A 76 -1.36 -5.15 -11.49
C ILE A 76 -0.11 -4.53 -12.16
N LEU A 77 1.06 -4.65 -11.51
CA LEU A 77 2.36 -4.17 -11.98
C LEU A 77 3.40 -5.29 -11.80
N MET A 78 4.47 -5.24 -12.60
CA MET A 78 5.57 -6.22 -12.58
C MET A 78 5.08 -7.68 -12.76
N ALA A 79 4.17 -7.94 -13.72
CA ALA A 79 3.62 -9.27 -13.97
C ALA A 79 4.72 -10.30 -14.27
N ASP A 80 5.71 -9.92 -15.09
CA ASP A 80 6.78 -10.79 -15.56
C ASP A 80 7.91 -11.01 -14.55
N ARG A 81 7.86 -10.34 -13.39
CA ARG A 81 8.91 -10.40 -12.36
C ARG A 81 8.32 -10.78 -10.99
N PRO A 82 7.77 -11.99 -10.82
CA PRO A 82 7.07 -12.39 -9.61
C PRO A 82 7.98 -12.40 -8.37
N CYS A 83 9.22 -12.89 -8.51
CA CYS A 83 10.20 -12.96 -7.42
C CYS A 83 10.60 -11.58 -6.92
N LEU A 84 10.85 -10.65 -7.85
CA LEU A 84 11.18 -9.26 -7.54
C LEU A 84 10.03 -8.56 -6.83
N ARG A 85 8.80 -8.75 -7.33
CA ARG A 85 7.59 -8.17 -6.74
C ARG A 85 7.35 -8.67 -5.33
N GLU A 86 7.43 -9.99 -5.12
CA GLU A 86 7.24 -10.59 -3.79
C GLU A 86 8.29 -10.06 -2.80
N GLY A 87 9.57 -10.05 -3.19
CA GLY A 87 10.65 -9.52 -2.35
C GLY A 87 10.45 -8.07 -1.96
N LEU A 88 10.13 -7.19 -2.92
CA LEU A 88 9.92 -5.76 -2.67
C LEU A 88 8.73 -5.50 -1.73
N LEU A 89 7.61 -6.19 -1.95
CA LEU A 89 6.44 -6.03 -1.08
C LEU A 89 6.73 -6.57 0.32
N LEU A 90 7.37 -7.73 0.42
CA LEU A 90 7.67 -8.35 1.71
C LEU A 90 8.62 -7.48 2.53
N GLN A 91 9.70 -6.99 1.93
CA GLN A 91 10.62 -6.02 2.52
C GLN A 91 9.85 -4.83 3.11
N ARG A 92 8.98 -4.21 2.28
CA ARG A 92 8.23 -3.03 2.68
C ARG A 92 7.29 -3.29 3.86
N PHE A 93 6.51 -4.37 3.82
CA PHE A 93 5.55 -4.67 4.90
C PHE A 93 6.24 -5.12 6.18
N LEU A 94 7.37 -5.80 6.10
CA LEU A 94 8.18 -6.15 7.26
C LEU A 94 8.80 -4.91 7.92
N THR A 95 9.33 -3.96 7.14
CA THR A 95 9.79 -2.66 7.67
C THR A 95 8.67 -1.88 8.35
N MET A 96 7.46 -1.87 7.78
CA MET A 96 6.29 -1.23 8.42
C MET A 96 5.77 -1.99 9.65
N ALA A 97 6.16 -3.26 9.84
CA ALA A 97 5.90 -4.02 11.05
C ALA A 97 7.01 -3.86 12.11
N GLY A 98 8.06 -3.09 11.81
CA GLY A 98 9.17 -2.83 12.72
C GLY A 98 10.33 -3.82 12.62
N PHE A 99 10.36 -4.68 11.60
CA PHE A 99 11.50 -5.57 11.35
C PHE A 99 12.54 -4.91 10.44
N GLU A 100 13.79 -5.34 10.53
CA GLU A 100 14.87 -4.96 9.61
C GLU A 100 15.23 -6.12 8.66
N PRO A 101 14.38 -6.42 7.65
CA PRO A 101 14.68 -7.46 6.68
C PRO A 101 15.83 -7.04 5.75
N SER A 102 16.67 -8.00 5.37
CA SER A 102 17.63 -7.86 4.27
C SER A 102 17.13 -8.61 3.03
N LEU A 103 17.17 -7.93 1.88
CA LEU A 103 16.71 -8.50 0.61
C LEU A 103 17.90 -8.73 -0.31
N HIS A 104 18.13 -10.00 -0.64
CA HIS A 104 19.20 -10.41 -1.55
C HIS A 104 18.59 -10.89 -2.85
N PHE A 105 18.96 -10.25 -3.96
CA PHE A 105 18.55 -10.67 -5.30
C PHE A 105 19.73 -11.32 -6.02
N GLY A 106 19.52 -12.51 -6.55
CA GLY A 106 20.39 -13.06 -7.59
C GLY A 106 20.05 -12.41 -8.92
N VAL A 107 21.03 -11.76 -9.55
CA VAL A 107 20.88 -11.21 -10.90
C VAL A 107 21.40 -12.27 -11.86
N ASP A 108 20.51 -12.80 -12.71
CA ASP A 108 20.92 -13.68 -13.80
C ASP A 108 21.48 -12.83 -14.94
N LYS A 109 22.76 -13.05 -15.25
CA LYS A 109 23.53 -12.28 -16.23
C LYS A 109 23.07 -12.54 -17.67
N GLU A 110 22.36 -13.62 -17.92
CA GLU A 110 21.85 -14.02 -19.24
C GLU A 110 20.51 -13.35 -19.58
N SER A 111 19.91 -12.60 -18.64
CA SER A 111 18.62 -11.92 -18.83
C SER A 111 18.80 -10.61 -19.60
N HIS A 112 18.87 -10.68 -20.94
CA HIS A 112 18.90 -9.53 -21.85
C HIS A 112 17.51 -9.05 -22.26
#